data_AF-A0A5C7S8W8-F1
#
_entry.id   AF-A0A5C7S8W8-F1
#
_cell.length_a   1.000
_cell.length_b   1.000
_cell.length_c   1.000
_cell.angle_alpha   90.00
_cell.angle_beta   90.00
_cell.angle_gamma   90.00
#
_symmetry.space_group_name_H-M   'P 1'
#
loop_
_entity.id
_entity.type
_entity.pdbx_description
1 polymer ?
#
loop_
_entity_poly.entity_id
_entity_poly.type
_entity_poly.pdbx_seq_one_letter_code
_entity_poly.pdbx_strand_id
1 'polypeptide(L)' 'MQINMPHIIRLTVVLSVVGLAVVGCGRKGDLDPPSAAATKGGDVNKPTKQPGTEDKKFFLDPLL' A
#
# COMPACT_ATOMS: atom_id res chain seq x y z
N MET A 1 34.37 23.69 1.14
CA MET A 1 32.97 23.94 0.74
C MET A 1 32.21 24.35 1.99
N GLN A 2 32.06 25.64 2.24
CA GLN A 2 31.40 26.12 3.46
C GLN A 2 29.90 25.95 3.28
N ILE A 3 29.34 24.98 3.99
CA ILE A 3 27.92 24.70 3.95
C ILE A 3 27.21 25.80 4.73
N ASN A 4 26.53 26.70 4.02
CA ASN A 4 25.68 27.71 4.64
C ASN A 4 24.45 27.02 5.23
N MET A 5 24.52 26.70 6.53
CA MET A 5 23.45 26.10 7.33
C MET A 5 22.05 26.72 7.08
N PRO A 6 21.87 28.06 7.02
CA PRO A 6 20.55 28.64 6.73
C PRO A 6 20.05 28.35 5.30
N HIS A 7 20.95 28.18 4.33
CA HIS A 7 20.56 27.80 2.96
C HIS A 7 20.12 26.34 2.89
N ILE A 8 20.77 25.45 3.64
CA ILE A 8 20.33 24.05 3.73
C ILE A 8 18.93 23.99 4.32
N ILE A 9 18.69 24.62 5.47
CA ILE A 9 17.38 24.59 6.14
C ILE A 9 16.27 25.07 5.18
N ARG A 10 16.50 26.19 4.48
CA ARG A 10 15.54 26.71 3.49
C ARG A 10 15.30 25.71 2.35
N LEU A 11 16.36 25.12 1.81
CA LEU A 11 16.27 24.16 0.72
C LEU A 11 15.52 22.89 1.14
N THR A 12 15.76 22.38 2.35
CA THR A 12 15.07 21.20 2.89
C THR A 12 13.57 21.47 3.09
N VAL A 13 13.21 22.66 3.59
CA VAL A 13 11.80 23.06 3.75
C VAL A 13 11.09 23.19 2.40
N VAL A 14 11.73 23.79 1.40
CA VAL A 14 11.14 23.92 0.06
C VAL A 14 10.91 22.54 -0.56
N LEU A 15 11.91 21.66 -0.50
CA LEU A 15 11.81 20.31 -1.06
C LEU A 15 10.74 19.46 -0.37
N SER A 16 10.58 19.57 0.94
CA SER A 16 9.56 18.82 1.68
C SER A 16 8.14 19.27 1.32
N VAL A 17 7.90 20.57 1.21
CA VAL A 17 6.59 21.12 0.81
C VAL A 17 6.22 20.69 -0.61
N VAL A 18 7.16 20.78 -1.56
CA VAL A 18 6.93 20.35 -2.94
C VAL A 18 6.66 18.84 -2.99
N GLY A 19 7.44 18.05 -2.27
CA GLY A 19 7.25 16.60 -2.19
C GLY A 19 5.85 16.23 -1.67
N LEU A 20 5.41 16.85 -0.58
CA LEU A 20 4.08 16.64 0.01
C LEU A 20 2.95 17.05 -0.95
N ALA A 21 3.10 18.15 -1.67
CA ALA A 21 2.08 18.61 -2.61
C ALA A 21 1.89 17.63 -3.78
N VAL A 22 3.00 17.07 -4.31
CA VAL A 22 2.96 16.12 -5.44
C VAL A 22 2.37 14.77 -5.02
N VAL A 23 2.77 14.23 -3.86
CA VAL A 23 2.20 12.96 -3.37
C VAL A 23 0.75 13.12 -2.89
N GLY A 24 0.41 14.28 -2.33
CA GLY A 24 -0.94 14.56 -1.80
C GLY A 24 -1.99 14.81 -2.88
N CYS A 25 -1.62 15.41 -4.02
CA CYS A 25 -2.58 15.67 -5.11
C CYS A 25 -2.78 14.47 -6.06
N GLY A 26 -1.87 13.49 -6.05
CA GLY A 26 -1.88 12.38 -7.02
C GLY A 26 -2.82 11.20 -6.68
N ARG A 27 -3.35 11.11 -5.45
CA ARG A 27 -4.16 9.96 -5.00
C ARG A 27 -5.62 10.28 -4.71
N LYS A 28 -6.15 11.35 -5.31
CA LYS A 28 -7.57 11.71 -5.25
C LYS A 28 -8.31 11.21 -6.50
N GLY A 29 -8.13 9.93 -6.82
CA GLY A 29 -8.94 9.18 -7.77
C GLY A 29 -9.75 8.15 -7.00
N ASP A 30 -10.96 7.85 -7.46
CA ASP A 30 -11.72 6.72 -6.93
C ASP A 30 -10.86 5.46 -7.11
N LEU A 31 -10.77 4.62 -6.07
CA LEU A 31 -10.12 3.33 -6.23
C LEU A 31 -10.98 2.53 -7.20
N ASP A 32 -10.39 1.95 -8.25
CA ASP A 32 -11.14 1.06 -9.13
C ASP A 32 -11.89 0.04 -8.27
N PRO A 33 -13.24 -0.01 -8.35
CA PRO A 33 -14.00 -0.91 -7.51
C PRO A 33 -13.50 -2.33 -7.77
N PRO A 34 -13.28 -3.13 -6.72
CA PRO A 34 -12.80 -4.48 -6.90
C PRO A 34 -13.72 -5.18 -7.89
N SER A 35 -13.13 -5.74 -8.96
CA SER A 35 -13.90 -6.39 -10.01
C SER A 35 -14.87 -7.36 -9.35
N ALA A 36 -16.16 -7.25 -9.68
CA ALA A 36 -17.18 -8.16 -9.17
C ALA A 36 -16.86 -9.63 -9.49
N ALA A 37 -15.87 -9.92 -10.34
CA ALA A 37 -15.33 -11.26 -10.52
C ALA A 37 -14.62 -11.84 -9.28
N ALA A 38 -14.08 -11.00 -8.37
CA ALA A 38 -13.46 -11.43 -7.11
C ALA A 38 -14.50 -11.77 -6.03
N THR A 39 -15.72 -11.25 -6.12
CA THR A 39 -16.80 -11.51 -5.14
C THR A 39 -17.79 -12.58 -5.60
N LYS A 40 -17.78 -12.97 -6.88
CA LYS A 40 -18.66 -14.03 -7.43
C LYS A 40 -18.30 -15.46 -6.99
N GLY A 41 -17.22 -15.65 -6.23
CA GLY A 41 -16.76 -16.96 -5.77
C GLY A 41 -16.93 -17.21 -4.26
N GLY A 42 -17.60 -16.33 -3.53
CA GLY A 42 -17.70 -16.42 -2.08
C GLY A 42 -19.13 -16.26 -1.59
N ASP A 43 -19.91 -17.34 -1.61
CA ASP A 43 -20.96 -17.50 -0.60
C ASP A 43 -20.26 -17.45 0.77
N VAL A 44 -20.21 -16.28 1.40
CA VAL A 44 -19.61 -16.06 2.74
C VAL A 44 -20.26 -16.90 3.85
N ASN A 45 -21.27 -17.70 3.53
CA ASN A 45 -22.00 -18.55 4.45
C ASN A 45 -22.16 -20.01 3.98
N LYS A 46 -21.45 -20.44 2.92
CA LYS A 46 -21.48 -21.84 2.50
C LYS A 46 -20.18 -22.53 2.91
N PRO A 47 -20.23 -23.66 3.62
CA PRO A 47 -19.04 -24.46 3.85
C PRO A 47 -18.49 -24.93 2.49
N THR A 48 -17.38 -24.34 2.04
CA THR A 48 -16.61 -24.87 0.92
C THR A 48 -16.06 -26.21 1.35
N LYS A 49 -16.39 -27.28 0.61
CA LYS A 49 -15.85 -28.62 0.87
C LYS A 49 -14.34 -28.54 0.71
N GLN A 50 -13.62 -28.55 1.83
CA GLN A 50 -12.17 -28.48 1.85
C GLN A 50 -11.64 -29.65 1.02
N PRO A 51 -10.88 -29.43 -0.07
CA PRO A 51 -10.11 -30.50 -0.67
C PRO A 51 -9.20 -31.06 0.42
N GLY A 52 -9.10 -32.39 0.49
CA GLY A 52 -8.49 -33.11 1.61
C GLY A 52 -7.22 -32.42 2.09
N THR A 53 -7.18 -32.11 3.38
CA THR A 53 -6.09 -31.38 4.03
C THR A 53 -4.78 -32.08 3.76
N GLU A 54 -4.04 -31.63 2.75
CA GLU A 54 -2.59 -31.79 2.78
C GLU A 54 -2.10 -30.79 3.81
N ASP A 55 -1.52 -31.29 4.91
CA ASP A 55 -0.89 -30.50 5.97
C ASP A 55 0.37 -29.80 5.44
N LYS A 56 0.20 -28.92 4.44
CA LYS A 56 1.27 -28.06 3.98
C LYS A 56 1.39 -26.91 4.98
N LYS A 57 2.45 -26.94 5.77
CA LYS A 57 2.79 -25.88 6.72
C LYS A 57 2.82 -24.54 6.00
N PHE A 58 1.85 -23.69 6.29
CA PHE A 58 1.86 -22.30 5.86
C PHE A 58 3.02 -21.60 6.58
N PHE A 59 4.06 -21.26 5.84
CA PHE A 59 5.13 -20.42 6.35
C PHE A 59 4.68 -18.98 6.11
N LEU A 60 4.25 -18.30 7.16
CA LEU A 60 4.09 -16.86 7.14
C LEU A 60 5.47 -16.29 6.84
N ASP A 61 5.62 -15.69 5.66
CA ASP A 61 6.82 -14.98 5.25
C ASP A 61 7.19 -13.99 6.37
N PRO A 62 8.32 -14.19 7.07
CA PRO A 62 8.67 -13.39 8.25
C PRO A 62 9.28 -12.06 7.80
N LEU A 63 8.52 -11.28 7.03
CA LEU A 63 8.84 -9.89 6.75
C LEU A 63 8.08 -9.01 7.73
N LEU A 64 8.65 -8.95 8.95
CA LEU A 64 8.56 -7.78 9.82
C LEU A 64 9.37 -6.64 9.21
#